data_AF-A0A349W0X5-F1
#
_entry.id   AF-A0A349W0X5-F1
#
_cell.length_a   1.000
_cell.length_b   1.000
_cell.length_c   1.000
_cell.angle_alpha   90.00
_cell.angle_beta   90.00
_cell.angle_gamma   90.00
#
_symmetry.space_group_name_H-M   'P 1'
#
loop_
_entity.id
_entity.type
_entity.pdbx_description
1 polymer ?
#
loop_
_entity_poly.entity_id
_entity_poly.type
_entity_poly.pdbx_seq_one_letter_code
_entity_poly.pdbx_strand_id
1 'polypeptide(L)'
;VSNNPNYTPFDHVDVNVDLNERNPSKGKLAVWSDKYDWSKEDAVPDLVFNEILWQGLKGESAPAPKRAAFLKVSEQKEDDDD
;
A
#
# COMPACT_ATOMS: atom_id res chain seq x y z
N VAL A 1 -22.03 -28.35 0.44
CA VAL A 1 -20.75 -27.93 1.04
C VAL A 1 -20.38 -28.99 2.07
N SER A 2 -19.22 -29.63 1.94
CA SER A 2 -18.73 -30.63 2.90
C SER A 2 -18.25 -29.91 4.17
N ASN A 3 -18.66 -30.38 5.34
CA ASN A 3 -18.33 -29.78 6.64
C ASN A 3 -17.04 -30.36 7.26
N ASN A 4 -16.24 -31.07 6.46
CA ASN A 4 -15.01 -31.71 6.92
C ASN A 4 -13.79 -30.83 6.55
N PRO A 5 -12.93 -30.49 7.51
CA PRO A 5 -11.70 -29.75 7.23
C PRO A 5 -10.75 -30.57 6.34
N ASN A 6 -10.14 -29.91 5.36
CA ASN A 6 -9.08 -30.49 4.54
C ASN A 6 -7.70 -30.13 5.11
N TYR A 7 -6.90 -31.15 5.40
CA TYR A 7 -5.55 -31.01 5.97
C TYR A 7 -4.43 -31.28 4.96
N THR A 8 -4.72 -31.32 3.65
CA THR A 8 -3.68 -31.48 2.63
C THR A 8 -2.62 -30.38 2.80
N PRO A 9 -1.34 -30.76 2.97
CA PRO A 9 -0.24 -29.79 3.06
C PRO A 9 -0.14 -28.93 1.80
N PHE A 10 0.37 -27.72 1.95
CA PHE A 10 0.68 -26.85 0.81
C PHE A 10 1.91 -27.37 0.08
N ASP A 11 1.76 -27.64 -1.22
CA ASP A 11 2.89 -27.92 -2.10
C ASP A 11 3.43 -26.58 -2.64
N HIS A 12 4.69 -26.28 -2.30
CA HIS A 12 5.30 -25.00 -2.65
C HIS A 12 5.98 -25.10 -4.01
N VAL A 13 5.95 -23.99 -4.75
CA VAL A 13 6.64 -23.89 -6.03
C VAL A 13 8.10 -23.48 -5.77
N ASP A 14 9.03 -24.07 -6.52
CA ASP A 14 10.43 -23.65 -6.50
C ASP A 14 10.58 -22.17 -6.87
N VAL A 15 11.62 -21.53 -6.32
CA VAL A 15 11.96 -20.14 -6.63
C VAL A 15 12.30 -20.02 -8.11
N ASN A 16 11.54 -19.21 -8.84
CA ASN A 16 11.69 -18.99 -10.28
C ASN A 16 12.21 -17.58 -10.63
N VAL A 17 12.62 -16.81 -9.64
CA VAL A 17 13.14 -15.43 -9.77
C VAL A 17 14.49 -15.31 -9.07
N ASP A 18 15.35 -14.41 -9.55
CA ASP A 18 16.60 -14.11 -8.85
C ASP A 18 16.29 -13.28 -7.60
N LEU A 19 16.54 -13.85 -6.42
CA LEU A 19 16.34 -13.18 -5.14
C LEU A 19 17.33 -12.03 -4.90
N ASN A 20 18.38 -11.93 -5.71
CA ASN A 20 19.36 -10.85 -5.66
C ASN A 20 19.08 -9.76 -6.69
N GLU A 21 18.02 -9.89 -7.49
CA GLU A 21 17.64 -8.86 -8.44
C GLU A 21 17.29 -7.57 -7.70
N ARG A 22 17.86 -6.46 -8.16
CA ARG A 22 17.64 -5.13 -7.61
C ARG A 22 17.30 -4.17 -8.73
N ASN A 23 16.54 -3.13 -8.38
CA ASN A 23 16.25 -2.04 -9.30
C ASN A 23 17.56 -1.41 -9.82
N PRO A 24 17.66 -1.11 -11.13
CA PRO A 24 18.84 -0.49 -11.71
C PRO A 24 19.16 0.85 -11.04
N SER A 25 20.43 1.06 -10.65
CA SER A 25 20.87 2.25 -9.93
C SER A 25 20.77 3.57 -10.71
N LYS A 26 20.58 3.53 -12.03
CA LYS A 26 20.56 4.71 -12.91
C LYS A 26 19.26 4.89 -13.70
N GLY A 27 18.17 4.25 -13.27
CA GLY A 27 16.84 4.47 -13.86
C GLY A 27 16.24 5.81 -13.44
N LYS A 28 15.22 6.28 -14.18
CA LYS A 28 14.46 7.50 -13.81
C LYS A 28 13.91 7.41 -12.38
N LEU A 29 13.42 6.24 -11.98
CA LEU A 29 12.91 5.98 -10.64
C LEU A 29 14.00 6.01 -9.57
N ALA A 30 15.20 5.48 -9.86
CA ALA A 30 16.33 5.55 -8.95
C ALA A 30 16.76 7.02 -8.72
N VAL A 31 16.96 7.78 -9.79
CA VAL A 31 17.30 9.22 -9.70
C VAL A 31 16.23 10.03 -8.97
N TRP A 32 14.97 9.62 -9.06
CA TRP A 32 13.89 10.27 -8.32
C TRP A 32 13.90 9.87 -6.83
N SER A 33 14.03 8.58 -6.54
CA SER A 33 14.08 8.02 -5.19
C SER A 33 15.28 8.56 -4.39
N ASP A 34 16.43 8.75 -5.04
CA ASP A 34 17.68 9.25 -4.43
C ASP A 34 17.56 10.69 -3.89
N LYS A 35 16.50 11.42 -4.23
CA LYS A 35 16.28 12.80 -3.75
C LYS A 35 15.68 12.86 -2.36
N TYR A 36 15.23 11.72 -1.81
CA TYR A 36 14.54 11.66 -0.54
C TYR A 36 15.39 11.00 0.54
N ASP A 37 15.14 11.39 1.79
CA ASP A 37 15.80 10.81 2.95
C ASP A 37 15.08 9.53 3.37
N TRP A 38 15.83 8.41 3.37
CA TRP A 38 15.35 7.09 3.76
C TRP A 38 15.92 6.61 5.09
N SER A 39 16.55 7.51 5.86
CA SER A 39 17.25 7.16 7.11
C SER A 39 16.31 6.82 8.27
N LYS A 40 15.04 7.23 8.20
CA LYS A 40 14.02 7.02 9.23
C LYS A 40 12.64 6.82 8.61
N GLU A 41 11.73 6.21 9.36
CA GLU A 41 10.33 6.12 8.95
C GLU A 41 9.69 7.52 8.81
N ASP A 42 8.74 7.64 7.89
CA ASP A 42 7.97 8.86 7.61
C ASP A 42 8.79 10.11 7.22
N ALA A 43 10.04 9.95 6.79
CA ALA A 43 10.86 11.05 6.26
C ALA A 43 10.43 11.51 4.84
N VAL A 44 9.77 10.64 4.08
CA VAL A 44 9.38 10.89 2.70
C VAL A 44 7.89 11.23 2.62
N PRO A 45 7.47 12.27 1.87
CA PRO A 45 6.05 12.58 1.70
C PRO A 45 5.27 11.40 1.08
N ASP A 46 4.17 10.99 1.72
CA ASP A 46 3.35 9.82 1.36
C ASP A 46 2.99 9.74 -0.12
N LEU A 47 2.56 10.86 -0.71
CA LEU A 47 2.16 10.93 -2.12
C LEU A 47 3.30 10.56 -3.06
N VAL A 48 4.50 11.09 -2.79
CA VAL A 48 5.68 10.82 -3.62
C VAL A 48 6.13 9.38 -3.40
N PHE A 49 6.15 8.93 -2.15
CA PHE A 49 6.52 7.57 -1.84
C PHE A 49 5.62 6.56 -2.56
N ASN A 50 4.31 6.77 -2.52
CA ASN A 50 3.33 5.92 -3.18
C ASN A 50 3.54 5.92 -4.71
N GLU A 51 3.77 7.07 -5.33
CA GLU A 51 4.00 7.15 -6.78
C GLU A 51 5.28 6.39 -7.22
N ILE A 52 6.37 6.52 -6.46
CA ILE A 52 7.62 5.77 -6.72
C ILE A 52 7.36 4.26 -6.64
N LEU A 53 6.62 3.80 -5.64
CA LEU A 53 6.28 2.38 -5.47
C LEU A 53 5.40 1.83 -6.59
N TRP A 54 4.35 2.55 -6.98
CA TRP A 54 3.45 2.11 -8.04
C TRP A 54 4.14 2.04 -9.40
N GLN A 55 4.96 3.03 -9.72
CA GLN A 55 5.74 3.00 -10.96
C GLN A 55 6.81 1.90 -10.94
N GLY A 56 7.44 1.63 -9.79
CA GLY A 56 8.47 0.60 -9.66
C GLY A 56 7.93 -0.83 -9.67
N LEU A 57 6.77 -1.06 -9.05
CA LEU A 57 6.18 -2.40 -8.92
C LEU A 57 5.23 -2.75 -10.06
N LYS A 58 4.46 -1.77 -10.56
CA LYS A 58 3.41 -2.00 -11.55
C LYS A 58 3.65 -1.29 -12.88
N GLY A 59 4.57 -0.34 -12.94
CA GLY A 59 4.77 0.49 -14.14
C GLY A 59 3.63 1.47 -14.40
N GLU A 60 2.78 1.73 -13.41
CA GLU A 60 1.60 2.58 -13.51
C GLU A 60 1.64 3.71 -12.47
N SER A 61 0.84 4.77 -12.68
CA SER A 61 0.72 5.85 -11.71
C SER A 61 -0.08 5.41 -10.49
N ALA A 62 0.25 5.97 -9.32
CA ALA A 62 -0.46 5.65 -8.11
C ALA A 62 -1.89 6.22 -8.16
N PRO A 63 -2.87 5.47 -7.62
CA PRO A 63 -4.22 6.00 -7.46
C PRO A 63 -4.22 7.16 -6.45
N ALA A 64 -5.13 8.12 -6.66
CA ALA A 64 -5.34 9.21 -5.73
C ALA A 64 -5.69 8.67 -4.32
N PRO A 65 -5.22 9.34 -3.25
CA PRO A 65 -5.46 8.88 -1.88
C PRO A 65 -6.95 8.89 -1.56
N LYS A 66 -7.48 7.76 -1.11
CA LYS A 66 -8.83 7.66 -0.58
C LYS A 66 -8.81 7.97 0.90
N ARG A 67 -9.52 9.02 1.30
CA ARG A 67 -9.70 9.42 2.71
C ARG A 67 -11.06 8.94 3.17
N ALA A 68 -11.10 8.18 4.26
CA ALA A 68 -12.33 7.74 4.91
C ALA A 68 -12.39 8.32 6.33
N ALA A 69 -13.59 8.56 6.83
CA ALA A 69 -13.84 9.02 8.19
C ALA A 69 -14.99 8.20 8.80
N PHE A 70 -14.87 7.88 10.09
CA PHE A 70 -15.96 7.30 10.86
C PHE A 70 -16.77 8.43 11.50
N LEU A 71 -18.00 8.64 11.03
CA LEU A 71 -18.89 9.65 11.58
C LEU A 71 -19.84 8.99 12.58
N LYS A 72 -19.90 9.53 13.80
CA LYS A 72 -20.91 9.18 14.80
C LYS A 72 -21.82 10.40 14.96
N VAL A 73 -22.99 10.36 14.32
CA VAL A 73 -24.00 11.42 14.45
C VAL A 73 -24.77 11.17 15.74
N SER A 74 -24.75 12.11 16.68
CA SER A 74 -25.66 12.11 17.83
C SER A 74 -27.02 12.62 17.36
N GLU A 75 -28.11 11.90 17.66
CA GLU A 75 -29.47 12.38 17.44
C GLU A 75 -29.66 13.70 18.21
N GLN A 76 -29.95 14.78 17.49
CA GLN A 76 -30.45 16.00 18.11
C GLN A 76 -31.83 15.68 18.66
N LYS A 77 -32.03 15.88 19.98
CA LYS A 77 -33.38 15.97 20.52
C LYS A 77 -33.99 17.24 19.94
N GLU A 78 -35.11 17.09 19.22
CA GLU A 78 -36.01 18.20 18.94
C GLU A 78 -36.54 18.65 20.31
N ASP A 79 -36.17 19.86 20.74
CA ASP A 79 -36.81 20.50 21.88
C ASP A 79 -38.22 20.92 21.43
N ASP A 80 -39.21 20.09 21.77
CA ASP A 80 -40.63 20.47 21.83
C ASP A 80 -40.78 21.49 22.98
N ASP A 81 -40.62 22.79 22.68
CA ASP A 81 -41.09 23.86 23.54
C ASP A 81 -42.46 24.35 23.02
N ASP A 82 -43.51 24.09 23.82
CA ASP A 82 -44.89 24.62 23.74
C ASP A 82 -44.97 26.16 23.57
#